data_AF-A0A914KL09-F1
#
_entry.id   AF-A0A914KL09-F1
#
_cell.length_a   1.000
_cell.length_b   1.000
_cell.length_c   1.000
_cell.angle_alpha   90.00
_cell.angle_beta   90.00
_cell.angle_gamma   90.00
#
_symmetry.space_group_name_H-M   'P 1'
#
loop_
_entity.id
_entity.type
_entity.pdbx_description
1 polymer ?
#
loop_
_entity_poly.entity_id
_entity_poly.type
_entity_poly.pdbx_seq_one_letter_code
_entity_poly.pdbx_strand_id
1 'polypeptide(L)'
;MDITNNSEDFTLTCADCGASDPGWASLNHCVLICSECSFVHRNLSRHISQIRSLTGGIWHTNQLKLINYLYKNGSNNIWEHSLIDSHSGRVKKKPVSNDPIIPKKEAFINDKYVRLLYAIRPAKDEFTVDDLNKQLWSSVRTGHVITALRLLALGASPDFVDQGNTPLHIAAKNGQDLQVELLWIYGADFSCKNSCGQTPAEVAKKEGHLELSERIIELSFDVSDHFSLFLCGRKPSHKDNQHFLIPDLVDPFISERMHNLGKQVHLISDLLFERLVQDVYDEVDRREIELQWSALTNSQIRMHKHVAIFLPVKFFLFGIIRGRGTPSCL
;
A
#
# COMPACT_ATOMS: atom_id res chain seq x y z
N MET A 1 -8.05 27.87 16.46
CA MET A 1 -8.09 28.95 15.46
C MET A 1 -8.65 28.35 14.21
N ASP A 2 -9.84 28.83 13.83
CA ASP A 2 -10.71 28.27 12.82
C ASP A 2 -10.06 28.21 11.44
N ILE A 3 -10.09 27.02 10.82
CA ILE A 3 -9.82 26.82 9.40
C ILE A 3 -11.16 26.52 8.75
N THR A 4 -11.98 27.56 8.62
CA THR A 4 -13.12 27.59 7.71
C THR A 4 -12.98 28.84 6.88
N ASN A 5 -12.29 28.74 5.73
CA ASN A 5 -12.56 29.54 4.52
C ASN A 5 -11.52 29.24 3.43
N ASN A 6 -11.80 28.17 2.68
CA ASN A 6 -11.64 28.00 1.23
C ASN A 6 -11.64 26.50 0.92
N SER A 7 -12.81 25.87 1.05
CA SER A 7 -13.06 24.57 0.42
C SER A 7 -14.07 24.80 -0.70
N GLU A 8 -13.55 24.95 -1.93
CA GLU A 8 -14.29 24.39 -3.05
C GLU A 8 -14.64 22.96 -2.64
N ASP A 9 -15.94 22.67 -2.60
CA ASP A 9 -16.47 21.38 -2.16
C ASP A 9 -16.10 20.35 -3.22
N PHE A 10 -14.85 19.89 -3.18
CA PHE A 10 -14.32 18.83 -4.02
C PHE A 10 -15.08 17.58 -3.64
N THR A 11 -16.19 17.35 -4.32
CA THR A 11 -16.92 16.09 -4.26
C THR A 11 -15.96 15.00 -4.74
N LEU A 12 -15.43 14.24 -3.79
CA LEU A 12 -14.57 13.12 -4.10
C LEU A 12 -15.41 12.11 -4.88
N THR A 13 -14.92 11.74 -6.06
CA THR A 13 -15.59 10.77 -6.94
C THR A 13 -14.77 9.49 -7.01
N CYS A 14 -15.38 8.40 -7.49
CA CYS A 14 -14.67 7.17 -7.78
C CYS A 14 -13.67 7.38 -8.94
N ALA A 15 -12.41 7.03 -8.70
CA ALA A 15 -11.33 7.14 -9.66
C ALA A 15 -11.52 6.29 -10.92
N ASP A 16 -12.40 5.28 -10.91
CA ASP A 16 -12.56 4.39 -12.07
C ASP A 16 -13.85 4.63 -12.86
N CYS A 17 -14.93 5.07 -12.22
CA CYS A 17 -16.23 5.27 -12.90
C CYS A 17 -16.91 6.62 -12.62
N GLY A 18 -16.31 7.49 -11.81
CA GLY A 18 -16.84 8.83 -11.52
C GLY A 18 -18.06 8.86 -10.59
N ALA A 19 -18.44 7.75 -9.95
CA ALA A 19 -19.52 7.74 -8.96
C ALA A 19 -19.23 8.73 -7.81
N SER A 20 -20.23 9.50 -7.40
CA SER A 20 -20.18 10.35 -6.21
C SER A 20 -20.16 9.47 -4.95
N ASP A 21 -19.27 9.76 -4.00
CA ASP A 21 -19.08 9.03 -2.74
C ASP A 21 -18.30 7.68 -2.83
N PRO A 22 -16.97 7.75 -3.02
CA PRO A 22 -16.12 6.57 -2.96
C PRO A 22 -15.93 6.10 -1.50
N GLY A 23 -16.46 4.94 -1.14
CA GLY A 23 -16.31 4.35 0.20
C GLY A 23 -15.02 3.54 0.44
N TRP A 24 -14.15 3.42 -0.55
CA TRP A 24 -12.93 2.60 -0.50
C TRP A 24 -11.72 3.36 -1.07
N ALA A 25 -10.52 2.91 -0.70
CA ALA A 25 -9.26 3.41 -1.26
C ALA A 25 -8.43 2.25 -1.82
N SER A 26 -7.69 2.51 -2.90
CA SER A 26 -6.55 1.69 -3.32
C SER A 26 -5.28 2.39 -2.85
N LEU A 27 -4.59 1.81 -1.87
CA LEU A 27 -3.48 2.43 -1.13
C LEU A 27 -2.28 2.68 -2.04
N ASN A 28 -1.81 1.66 -2.75
CA ASN A 28 -0.63 1.74 -3.61
C ASN A 28 -0.84 2.64 -4.84
N HIS A 29 -2.07 2.78 -5.31
CA HIS A 29 -2.39 3.74 -6.37
C HIS A 29 -2.76 5.14 -5.83
N CYS A 30 -2.98 5.26 -4.51
CA CYS A 30 -3.41 6.46 -3.82
C CYS A 30 -4.68 7.09 -4.42
N VAL A 31 -5.67 6.25 -4.74
CA VAL A 31 -6.95 6.69 -5.34
C VAL A 31 -8.15 6.22 -4.51
N LEU A 32 -9.26 6.95 -4.62
CA LEU A 32 -10.53 6.58 -4.00
C LEU A 32 -11.45 5.88 -5.01
N ILE A 33 -12.12 4.81 -4.61
CA ILE A 33 -12.97 3.98 -5.47
C ILE A 33 -14.31 3.69 -4.77
N CYS A 34 -15.39 3.58 -5.56
CA CYS A 34 -16.70 3.20 -5.03
C CYS A 34 -16.78 1.69 -4.75
N SER A 35 -17.81 1.27 -4.02
CA SER A 35 -18.05 -0.15 -3.72
C SER A 35 -18.03 -1.01 -4.98
N GLU A 36 -18.74 -0.64 -6.04
CA GLU A 36 -18.77 -1.46 -7.27
C GLU A 36 -17.40 -1.66 -7.92
N CYS A 37 -16.53 -0.64 -7.88
CA CYS A 37 -15.17 -0.77 -8.41
C CYS A 37 -14.27 -1.55 -7.44
N SER A 38 -14.43 -1.36 -6.13
CA SER A 38 -13.67 -2.14 -5.15
C SER A 38 -14.00 -3.63 -5.20
N PHE A 39 -15.21 -4.02 -5.61
CA PHE A 39 -15.53 -5.42 -5.93
C PHE A 39 -14.56 -6.01 -6.96
N VAL A 40 -14.25 -5.26 -8.04
CA VAL A 40 -13.28 -5.71 -9.04
C VAL A 40 -11.87 -5.69 -8.46
N HIS A 41 -11.49 -4.64 -7.72
CA HIS A 41 -10.17 -4.56 -7.09
C HIS A 41 -9.89 -5.70 -6.10
N ARG A 42 -10.90 -6.21 -5.40
CA ARG A 42 -10.79 -7.39 -4.51
C ARG A 42 -10.37 -8.65 -5.26
N ASN A 43 -10.79 -8.76 -6.52
CA ASN A 43 -10.43 -9.86 -7.40
C ASN A 43 -9.06 -9.62 -8.07
N LEU A 44 -8.49 -8.41 -7.96
CA LEU A 44 -7.09 -8.16 -8.25
C LEU A 44 -6.27 -8.60 -7.04
N SER A 45 -5.16 -9.30 -7.26
CA SER A 45 -4.26 -9.66 -6.16
C SER A 45 -3.68 -8.40 -5.49
N ARG A 46 -3.34 -8.48 -4.19
CA ARG A 46 -2.82 -7.36 -3.38
C ARG A 46 -1.58 -6.67 -3.97
N HIS A 47 -0.77 -7.39 -4.74
CA HIS A 47 0.38 -6.80 -5.45
C HIS A 47 -0.02 -5.82 -6.56
N ILE A 48 -1.25 -5.91 -7.06
CA ILE A 48 -1.83 -4.99 -8.03
C ILE A 48 -2.56 -3.89 -7.27
N SER A 49 -3.50 -4.23 -6.39
CA SER A 49 -4.27 -3.24 -5.63
C SER A 49 -4.44 -3.65 -4.19
N GLN A 50 -3.86 -2.87 -3.28
CA GLN A 50 -4.08 -2.95 -1.85
C GLN A 50 -5.30 -2.09 -1.51
N ILE A 51 -6.43 -2.68 -1.13
CA ILE A 51 -7.66 -1.93 -0.89
C ILE A 51 -8.01 -1.85 0.59
N ARG A 52 -8.65 -0.75 0.97
CA ARG A 52 -9.14 -0.55 2.33
C ARG A 52 -10.43 0.24 2.32
N SER A 53 -11.37 -0.11 3.19
CA SER A 53 -12.60 0.67 3.38
C SER A 53 -12.28 2.00 4.06
N LEU A 54 -12.92 3.10 3.65
CA LEU A 54 -12.78 4.40 4.31
C LEU A 54 -13.61 4.48 5.60
N THR A 55 -14.69 3.72 5.68
CA THR A 55 -15.60 3.67 6.82
C THR A 55 -15.42 2.41 7.68
N GLY A 56 -14.77 1.39 7.13
CA GLY A 56 -14.46 0.14 7.81
C GLY A 56 -13.00 0.06 8.26
N GLY A 57 -12.78 -0.28 9.53
CA GLY A 57 -11.45 -0.51 10.10
C GLY A 57 -10.80 0.75 10.70
N ILE A 58 -9.60 0.57 11.26
CA ILE A 58 -8.87 1.61 12.00
C ILE A 58 -7.84 2.27 11.09
N TRP A 59 -8.02 3.54 10.76
CA TRP A 59 -7.04 4.33 10.00
C TRP A 59 -6.10 5.09 10.92
N HIS A 60 -4.80 5.05 10.60
CA HIS A 60 -3.90 6.06 11.15
C HIS A 60 -4.19 7.40 10.47
N THR A 61 -4.16 8.49 11.26
CA THR A 61 -4.50 9.84 10.79
C THR A 61 -3.66 10.25 9.57
N ASN A 62 -2.37 9.95 9.56
CA ASN A 62 -1.48 10.34 8.46
C ASN A 62 -1.67 9.48 7.21
N GLN A 63 -2.08 8.22 7.33
CA GLN A 63 -2.46 7.40 6.17
C GLN A 63 -3.70 7.97 5.47
N LEU A 64 -4.74 8.31 6.23
CA LEU A 64 -5.96 8.88 5.65
C LEU A 64 -5.70 10.27 5.05
N LYS A 65 -4.90 11.10 5.73
CA LYS A 65 -4.43 12.39 5.18
C LYS A 65 -3.65 12.21 3.88
N LEU A 66 -2.71 11.25 3.82
CA LEU A 66 -1.92 10.96 2.63
C LEU A 66 -2.80 10.63 1.42
N ILE A 67 -3.71 9.66 1.57
CA ILE A 67 -4.57 9.20 0.49
C ILE A 67 -5.48 10.33 -0.01
N ASN A 68 -6.10 11.07 0.90
CA ASN A 68 -6.96 12.19 0.54
C ASN A 68 -6.16 13.33 -0.13
N TYR A 69 -4.97 13.64 0.38
CA TYR A 69 -4.10 14.66 -0.20
C TYR A 69 -3.68 14.27 -1.61
N LEU A 70 -3.14 13.06 -1.82
CA LEU A 70 -2.70 12.60 -3.13
C LEU A 70 -3.85 12.52 -4.13
N TYR A 71 -5.02 12.05 -3.70
CA TYR A 71 -6.18 11.98 -4.57
C TYR A 71 -6.66 13.36 -5.03
N LYS A 72 -6.78 14.31 -4.10
CA LYS A 72 -7.10 15.72 -4.42
C LYS A 72 -6.06 16.38 -5.34
N ASN A 73 -4.79 15.99 -5.21
CA ASN A 73 -3.69 16.51 -6.01
C ASN A 73 -3.42 15.68 -7.28
N GLY A 74 -4.39 14.89 -7.74
CA GLY A 74 -4.35 14.27 -9.07
C GLY A 74 -3.50 13.01 -9.16
N SER A 75 -3.37 12.22 -8.08
CA SER A 75 -2.74 10.87 -8.15
C SER A 75 -3.32 10.00 -9.25
N ASN A 76 -4.61 10.12 -9.54
CA ASN A 76 -5.28 9.39 -10.61
C ASN A 76 -4.70 9.69 -12.00
N ASN A 77 -4.11 10.88 -12.21
CA ASN A 77 -3.48 11.27 -13.47
C ASN A 77 -2.23 10.43 -13.77
N ILE A 78 -1.60 9.83 -12.76
CA ILE A 78 -0.48 8.88 -12.97
C ILE A 78 -0.99 7.65 -13.70
N TRP A 79 -2.17 7.16 -13.36
CA TRP A 79 -2.77 5.94 -13.89
C TRP A 79 -3.65 6.18 -15.11
N GLU A 80 -4.03 7.44 -15.39
CA GLU A 80 -4.86 7.85 -16.52
C GLU A 80 -4.14 8.83 -17.46
N HIS A 81 -2.81 8.92 -17.38
CA HIS A 81 -1.99 9.88 -18.14
C HIS A 81 -2.34 9.94 -19.63
N SER A 82 -2.39 8.79 -20.32
CA SER A 82 -2.69 8.74 -21.75
C SER A 82 -4.16 9.04 -22.10
N LEU A 83 -5.08 8.95 -21.13
CA LEU A 83 -6.50 9.31 -21.34
C LEU A 83 -6.69 10.84 -21.35
N ILE A 84 -5.79 11.55 -20.67
CA ILE A 84 -5.77 13.02 -20.59
C ILE A 84 -5.01 13.60 -21.78
N ASP A 85 -3.97 12.91 -22.27
CA ASP A 85 -3.15 13.35 -23.38
C ASP A 85 -3.93 13.34 -24.71
N SER A 86 -4.31 14.55 -25.14
CA SER A 86 -5.16 14.83 -26.30
C SER A 86 -4.53 14.45 -27.65
N HIS A 87 -3.24 14.08 -27.66
CA HIS A 87 -2.53 13.65 -28.86
C HIS A 87 -2.82 12.20 -29.27
N SER A 88 -3.45 11.40 -28.40
CA SER A 88 -3.84 10.03 -28.72
C SER A 88 -5.21 10.00 -29.40
N GLY A 89 -5.22 9.89 -30.74
CA GLY A 89 -6.43 9.94 -31.59
C GLY A 89 -7.50 8.83 -31.37
N ARG A 90 -7.45 8.09 -30.25
CA ARG A 90 -8.51 7.17 -29.80
C ARG A 90 -8.88 7.51 -28.36
N VAL A 91 -9.92 8.32 -28.19
CA VAL A 91 -10.53 8.60 -26.88
C VAL A 91 -11.17 7.31 -26.35
N LYS A 92 -10.39 6.50 -25.62
CA LYS A 92 -10.96 5.38 -24.86
C LYS A 92 -11.80 5.97 -23.73
N LYS A 93 -13.10 5.66 -23.73
CA LYS A 93 -14.05 6.26 -22.79
C LYS A 93 -14.03 5.49 -21.47
N LYS A 94 -13.77 6.22 -20.38
CA LYS A 94 -13.93 5.75 -19.00
C LYS A 94 -15.39 5.34 -18.73
N PRO A 95 -15.65 4.25 -17.98
CA PRO A 95 -17.02 3.88 -17.62
C PRO A 95 -17.67 4.96 -16.75
N VAL A 96 -19.00 5.03 -16.75
CA VAL A 96 -19.78 5.88 -15.86
C VAL A 96 -20.33 5.09 -14.67
N SER A 97 -20.87 5.79 -13.66
CA SER A 97 -21.36 5.17 -12.43
C SER A 97 -22.41 4.08 -12.66
N ASN A 98 -23.25 4.22 -13.70
CA ASN A 98 -24.34 3.29 -13.99
C ASN A 98 -23.95 2.16 -14.94
N ASP A 99 -22.70 2.12 -15.42
CA ASP A 99 -22.24 1.00 -16.25
C ASP A 99 -22.16 -0.30 -15.43
N PRO A 100 -22.47 -1.47 -16.04
CA PRO A 100 -22.39 -2.75 -15.34
C PRO A 100 -20.98 -3.04 -14.84
N ILE A 101 -20.89 -3.63 -13.63
CA ILE A 101 -19.61 -4.05 -13.02
C ILE A 101 -18.83 -4.94 -13.98
N ILE A 102 -19.49 -5.99 -14.49
CA ILE A 102 -18.97 -6.91 -15.50
C ILE A 102 -19.81 -6.77 -16.77
N PRO A 103 -19.21 -6.63 -17.97
CA PRO A 103 -17.76 -6.61 -18.24
C PRO A 103 -17.15 -5.20 -18.26
N LYS A 104 -17.94 -4.11 -18.16
CA LYS A 104 -17.45 -2.77 -18.48
C LYS A 104 -16.46 -2.21 -17.46
N LYS A 105 -16.85 -2.10 -16.18
CA LYS A 105 -15.95 -1.59 -15.14
C LYS A 105 -14.77 -2.53 -14.95
N GLU A 106 -15.01 -3.84 -14.96
CA GLU A 106 -13.97 -4.87 -14.90
C GLU A 106 -12.92 -4.73 -16.01
N ALA A 107 -13.34 -4.59 -17.26
CA ALA A 107 -12.41 -4.44 -18.39
C ALA A 107 -11.56 -3.16 -18.24
N PHE A 108 -12.18 -2.04 -17.86
CA PHE A 108 -11.46 -0.78 -17.65
C PHE A 108 -10.45 -0.87 -16.50
N ILE A 109 -10.84 -1.42 -15.36
CA ILE A 109 -9.98 -1.59 -14.18
C ILE A 109 -8.79 -2.51 -14.51
N ASN A 110 -9.01 -3.60 -15.25
CA ASN A 110 -7.93 -4.46 -15.74
C ASN A 110 -6.99 -3.72 -16.71
N ASP A 111 -7.53 -2.95 -17.66
CA ASP A 111 -6.70 -2.13 -18.56
C ASP A 111 -5.87 -1.09 -17.79
N LYS A 112 -6.45 -0.47 -16.76
CA LYS A 112 -5.85 0.60 -15.97
C LYS A 112 -4.74 0.10 -15.06
N TYR A 113 -4.99 -0.93 -14.24
CA TYR A 113 -4.06 -1.34 -13.17
C TYR A 113 -3.31 -2.64 -13.45
N VAL A 114 -3.88 -3.57 -14.22
CA VAL A 114 -3.20 -4.84 -14.54
C VAL A 114 -2.31 -4.68 -15.77
N ARG A 115 -2.85 -4.10 -16.83
CA ARG A 115 -2.16 -3.91 -18.12
C ARG A 115 -1.41 -2.58 -18.20
N LEU A 116 -1.64 -1.67 -17.25
CA LEU A 116 -1.05 -0.33 -17.20
C LEU A 116 -1.11 0.38 -18.57
N LEU A 117 -2.26 0.26 -19.26
CA LEU A 117 -2.42 0.81 -20.61
C LEU A 117 -2.44 2.33 -20.59
N TYR A 118 -2.89 2.91 -19.48
CA TYR A 118 -3.11 4.34 -19.36
C TYR A 118 -2.10 5.07 -18.48
N ALA A 119 -1.30 4.30 -17.73
CA ALA A 119 -0.33 4.83 -16.80
C ALA A 119 0.76 5.62 -17.52
N ILE A 120 1.36 6.57 -16.80
CA ILE A 120 2.55 7.26 -17.26
C ILE A 120 3.65 6.24 -17.58
N ARG A 121 4.36 6.49 -18.68
CA ARG A 121 5.53 5.70 -19.08
C ARG A 121 6.71 6.65 -19.23
N PRO A 122 7.93 6.23 -18.84
CA PRO A 122 9.11 6.99 -19.20
C PRO A 122 9.19 7.08 -20.73
N ALA A 123 9.54 8.24 -21.28
CA ALA A 123 9.88 8.31 -22.69
C ALA A 123 11.12 7.42 -22.94
N LYS A 124 11.20 6.82 -24.14
CA LYS A 124 12.38 6.03 -24.50
C LYS A 124 13.62 6.92 -24.33
N ASP A 125 14.60 6.41 -23.58
CA ASP A 125 15.92 7.00 -23.35
C ASP A 125 16.00 8.23 -22.42
N GLU A 126 14.93 8.60 -21.71
CA GLU A 126 14.92 9.85 -20.93
C GLU A 126 15.44 9.70 -19.47
N PHE A 127 15.22 8.56 -18.82
CA PHE A 127 15.64 8.32 -17.44
C PHE A 127 16.06 6.87 -17.21
N THR A 128 17.20 6.67 -16.54
CA THR A 128 17.57 5.35 -16.03
C THR A 128 16.88 5.07 -14.68
N VAL A 129 16.80 3.80 -14.28
CA VAL A 129 16.30 3.43 -12.94
C VAL A 129 17.12 4.08 -11.83
N ASP A 130 18.43 4.25 -12.05
CA ASP A 130 19.32 4.93 -11.11
C ASP A 130 19.00 6.43 -10.98
N ASP A 131 18.63 7.09 -12.08
CA ASP A 131 18.17 8.48 -12.04
C ASP A 131 16.87 8.63 -11.26
N LEU A 132 15.90 7.72 -11.50
CA LEU A 132 14.63 7.70 -10.75
C LEU A 132 14.87 7.47 -9.25
N ASN A 133 15.80 6.58 -8.90
CA ASN A 133 16.20 6.28 -7.53
C ASN A 133 16.79 7.51 -6.83
N LYS A 134 17.74 8.20 -7.47
CA LYS A 134 18.35 9.44 -6.93
C LYS A 134 17.32 10.56 -6.81
N GLN A 135 16.42 10.69 -7.79
CA GLN A 135 15.32 11.65 -7.74
C GLN A 135 14.37 11.35 -6.57
N LEU A 136 14.02 10.08 -6.33
CA LEU A 136 13.18 9.69 -5.20
C LEU A 136 13.88 10.05 -3.89
N TRP A 137 15.13 9.61 -3.74
CA TRP A 137 15.96 9.89 -2.55
C TRP A 137 16.04 11.38 -2.21
N SER A 138 16.17 12.25 -3.22
CA SER A 138 16.19 13.70 -3.00
C SER A 138 14.80 14.28 -2.72
N SER A 139 13.75 13.82 -3.42
CA SER A 139 12.40 14.38 -3.35
C SER A 139 11.75 14.24 -1.97
N VAL A 140 12.02 13.12 -1.28
CA VAL A 140 11.45 12.79 0.04
C VAL A 140 11.96 13.69 1.17
N ARG A 141 12.91 14.61 0.90
CA ARG A 141 13.28 15.70 1.81
C ARG A 141 12.16 16.73 2.00
N THR A 142 11.22 16.79 1.06
CA THR A 142 10.16 17.81 1.00
C THR A 142 8.78 17.19 1.11
N GLY A 143 7.77 18.01 1.43
CA GLY A 143 6.37 17.58 1.51
C GLY A 143 5.69 17.32 0.15
N HIS A 144 6.42 17.35 -0.97
CA HIS A 144 5.86 17.13 -2.31
C HIS A 144 5.67 15.63 -2.61
N VAL A 145 4.77 14.99 -1.87
CA VAL A 145 4.56 13.53 -1.89
C VAL A 145 4.07 13.01 -3.26
N ILE A 146 3.40 13.85 -4.06
CA ILE A 146 2.95 13.48 -5.41
C ILE A 146 4.13 13.16 -6.35
N THR A 147 5.26 13.86 -6.17
CA THR A 147 6.48 13.63 -6.96
C THR A 147 7.06 12.27 -6.59
N ALA A 148 7.13 11.93 -5.30
CA ALA A 148 7.58 10.64 -4.83
C ALA A 148 6.67 9.51 -5.35
N LEU A 149 5.34 9.68 -5.32
CA LEU A 149 4.39 8.71 -5.87
C LEU A 149 4.65 8.46 -7.37
N ARG A 150 4.88 9.53 -8.15
CA ARG A 150 5.17 9.42 -9.59
C ARG A 150 6.47 8.65 -9.85
N LEU A 151 7.52 8.93 -9.07
CA LEU A 151 8.82 8.25 -9.20
C LEU A 151 8.70 6.77 -8.85
N LEU A 152 7.98 6.44 -7.78
CA LEU A 152 7.68 5.06 -7.39
C LEU A 152 6.87 4.33 -8.46
N ALA A 153 5.86 4.98 -9.05
CA ALA A 153 5.07 4.43 -10.15
C ALA A 153 5.90 4.20 -11.44
N LEU A 154 6.97 4.97 -11.64
CA LEU A 154 7.93 4.79 -12.75
C LEU A 154 9.00 3.72 -12.45
N GLY A 155 9.04 3.16 -11.25
CA GLY A 155 9.95 2.07 -10.87
C GLY A 155 11.14 2.48 -9.99
N ALA A 156 11.13 3.66 -9.38
CA ALA A 156 12.09 3.99 -8.34
C ALA A 156 11.97 3.01 -7.16
N SER A 157 13.11 2.58 -6.62
CA SER A 157 13.15 1.68 -5.47
C SER A 157 13.04 2.47 -4.15
N PRO A 158 12.10 2.12 -3.25
CA PRO A 158 11.99 2.77 -1.95
C PRO A 158 13.19 2.49 -1.03
N ASP A 159 13.98 1.45 -1.33
CA ASP A 159 15.15 1.02 -0.54
C ASP A 159 16.49 1.36 -1.20
N PHE A 160 16.49 2.19 -2.24
CA PHE A 160 17.73 2.67 -2.83
C PHE A 160 18.63 3.33 -1.79
N VAL A 161 19.93 3.04 -1.82
CA VAL A 161 20.90 3.62 -0.87
C VAL A 161 21.75 4.65 -1.60
N ASP A 162 21.73 5.90 -1.12
CA ASP A 162 22.68 6.94 -1.51
C ASP A 162 23.30 7.56 -0.26
N GLN A 163 24.61 7.78 -0.32
CA GLN A 163 25.41 8.31 0.80
C GLN A 163 25.12 7.55 2.12
N GLY A 164 24.98 6.22 2.01
CA GLY A 164 24.70 5.34 3.14
C GLY A 164 23.29 5.45 3.73
N ASN A 165 22.37 6.22 3.13
CA ASN A 165 21.00 6.42 3.62
C ASN A 165 19.97 5.99 2.58
N THR A 166 18.85 5.41 3.04
CA THR A 166 17.67 5.15 2.19
C THR A 166 16.74 6.38 2.11
N PRO A 167 15.82 6.47 1.13
CA PRO A 167 14.75 7.47 1.14
C PRO A 167 14.05 7.59 2.49
N LEU A 168 13.83 6.47 3.19
CA LEU A 168 13.17 6.47 4.49
C LEU A 168 14.00 7.18 5.58
N HIS A 169 15.33 7.01 5.60
CA HIS A 169 16.21 7.77 6.49
C HIS A 169 16.13 9.28 6.21
N ILE A 170 16.06 9.65 4.93
CA ILE A 170 15.97 11.06 4.52
C ILE A 170 14.61 11.65 4.90
N ALA A 171 13.51 10.94 4.68
CA ALA A 171 12.17 11.37 5.12
C ALA A 171 12.10 11.52 6.65
N ALA A 172 12.64 10.54 7.38
CA ALA A 172 12.72 10.54 8.84
C ALA A 172 13.53 11.73 9.38
N LYS A 173 14.70 12.01 8.79
CA LYS A 173 15.57 13.14 9.16
C LYS A 173 14.88 14.50 9.02
N ASN A 174 14.01 14.65 8.01
CA ASN A 174 13.35 15.92 7.71
C ASN A 174 11.90 15.97 8.23
N GLY A 175 11.47 15.03 9.08
CA GLY A 175 10.14 15.02 9.68
C GLY A 175 8.99 14.84 8.68
N GLN A 176 9.23 14.18 7.54
CA GLN A 176 8.25 14.05 6.46
C GLN A 176 7.31 12.85 6.68
N ASP A 177 6.31 13.04 7.53
CA ASP A 177 5.33 12.01 7.92
C ASP A 177 4.58 11.38 6.74
N LEU A 178 4.10 12.18 5.79
CA LEU A 178 3.38 11.68 4.63
C LEU A 178 4.30 10.93 3.64
N GLN A 179 5.58 11.30 3.57
CA GLN A 179 6.57 10.55 2.78
C GLN A 179 6.84 9.18 3.40
N VAL A 180 6.93 9.10 4.73
CA VAL A 180 7.09 7.84 5.47
C VAL A 180 5.91 6.90 5.22
N GLU A 181 4.67 7.39 5.28
CA GLU A 181 3.48 6.58 4.99
C GLU A 181 3.45 6.11 3.52
N LEU A 182 3.88 6.95 2.56
CA LEU A 182 3.96 6.54 1.14
C LEU A 182 5.03 5.46 0.93
N LEU A 183 6.22 5.63 1.51
CA LEU A 183 7.30 4.65 1.41
C LEU A 183 6.90 3.31 2.05
N TRP A 184 6.13 3.34 3.15
CA TRP A 184 5.54 2.12 3.73
C TRP A 184 4.58 1.41 2.78
N ILE A 185 3.67 2.13 2.12
CA ILE A 185 2.75 1.55 1.13
C ILE A 185 3.52 0.83 0.00
N TYR A 186 4.66 1.39 -0.40
CA TYR A 186 5.54 0.84 -1.44
C TYR A 186 6.56 -0.19 -0.93
N GLY A 187 6.50 -0.53 0.36
CA GLY A 187 7.26 -1.64 0.95
C GLY A 187 8.72 -1.33 1.25
N ALA A 188 9.05 -0.08 1.60
CA ALA A 188 10.37 0.26 2.14
C ALA A 188 10.69 -0.60 3.38
N ASP A 189 11.97 -0.87 3.62
CA ASP A 189 12.46 -1.55 4.82
C ASP A 189 12.74 -0.55 5.94
N PHE A 190 11.96 -0.66 7.02
CA PHE A 190 12.02 0.20 8.19
C PHE A 190 13.07 -0.25 9.22
N SER A 191 13.69 -1.42 9.02
CA SER A 191 14.70 -1.99 9.90
C SER A 191 16.14 -1.75 9.44
N CYS A 192 16.33 -1.32 8.18
CA CYS A 192 17.63 -1.00 7.59
C CYS A 192 18.41 0.01 8.43
N LYS A 193 19.71 -0.24 8.60
CA LYS A 193 20.64 0.70 9.23
C LYS A 193 21.41 1.47 8.16
N ASN A 194 21.54 2.78 8.35
CA ASN A 194 22.41 3.59 7.51
C ASN A 194 23.91 3.37 7.82
N SER A 195 24.78 4.05 7.09
CA SER A 195 26.25 3.99 7.29
C SER A 195 26.72 4.44 8.68
N CYS A 196 25.88 5.13 9.45
CA CYS A 196 26.14 5.50 10.85
C CYS A 196 25.62 4.45 11.85
N GLY A 197 25.10 3.32 11.36
CA GLY A 197 24.49 2.26 12.17
C GLY A 197 23.12 2.61 12.74
N GLN A 198 22.46 3.66 12.24
CA GLN A 198 21.18 4.15 12.75
C GLN A 198 20.01 3.66 11.89
N THR A 199 18.90 3.28 12.51
CA THR A 199 17.62 3.04 11.81
C THR A 199 16.91 4.35 11.47
N PRO A 200 15.93 4.37 10.55
CA PRO A 200 15.14 5.57 10.28
C PRO A 200 14.43 6.11 11.53
N ALA A 201 13.95 5.24 12.42
CA ALA A 201 13.32 5.65 13.67
C ALA A 201 14.32 6.38 14.58
N GLU A 202 15.54 5.85 14.72
CA GLU A 202 16.61 6.49 15.50
C GLU A 202 17.04 7.83 14.90
N VAL A 203 17.06 7.95 13.57
CA VAL A 203 17.30 9.23 12.89
C VAL A 203 16.18 10.24 13.18
N ALA A 204 14.91 9.86 13.05
CA ALA A 204 13.78 10.72 13.39
C ALA A 204 13.87 11.21 14.85
N LYS A 205 14.15 10.29 15.78
CA LYS A 205 14.31 10.60 17.20
C LYS A 205 15.46 11.57 17.47
N LYS A 206 16.61 11.37 16.82
CA LYS A 206 17.81 12.23 16.96
C LYS A 206 17.55 13.66 16.49
N GLU A 207 16.76 13.83 15.44
CA GLU A 207 16.38 15.14 14.90
C GLU A 207 15.17 15.76 15.62
N GLY A 208 14.66 15.11 16.68
CA GLY A 208 13.56 15.63 17.52
C GLY A 208 12.15 15.29 17.02
N HIS A 209 12.00 14.49 15.97
CA HIS A 209 10.72 14.04 15.44
C HIS A 209 10.20 12.79 16.19
N LEU A 210 9.87 12.97 17.48
CA LEU A 210 9.53 11.85 18.37
C LEU A 210 8.28 11.08 17.93
N GLU A 211 7.19 11.78 17.58
CA GLU A 211 5.96 11.13 17.09
C GLU A 211 6.20 10.35 15.79
N LEU A 212 7.03 10.88 14.90
CA LEU A 212 7.41 10.19 13.67
C LEU A 212 8.27 8.96 13.96
N SER A 213 9.19 9.03 14.93
CA SER A 213 9.96 7.89 15.38
C SER A 213 9.06 6.77 15.92
N GLU A 214 8.07 7.10 16.75
CA GLU A 214 7.10 6.13 17.26
C GLU A 214 6.31 5.50 16.11
N ARG A 215 5.86 6.33 15.16
CA ARG A 215 5.13 5.84 13.98
C ARG A 215 5.97 4.93 13.09
N ILE A 216 7.25 5.25 12.87
CA ILE A 216 8.16 4.38 12.11
C ILE A 216 8.31 3.03 12.81
N ILE A 217 8.40 2.99 14.15
CA ILE A 217 8.45 1.72 14.91
C ILE A 217 7.17 0.91 14.70
N GLU A 218 5.99 1.53 14.81
CA GLU A 218 4.71 0.85 14.53
C GLU A 218 4.69 0.23 13.12
N LEU A 219 5.16 0.97 12.12
CA LEU A 219 5.20 0.52 10.74
C LEU A 219 6.21 -0.63 10.53
N SER A 220 7.31 -0.68 11.28
CA SER A 220 8.27 -1.81 11.26
C SER A 220 7.65 -3.13 11.71
N PHE A 221 6.62 -3.09 12.55
CA PHE A 221 5.95 -4.27 13.10
C PHE A 221 4.57 -4.51 12.48
N ASP A 222 4.19 -3.79 11.41
CA ASP A 222 2.84 -3.87 10.81
C ASP A 222 2.40 -5.31 10.55
N VAL A 223 3.29 -6.17 10.03
CA VAL A 223 2.98 -7.57 9.74
C VAL A 223 2.60 -8.35 11.00
N SER A 224 3.43 -8.29 12.05
CA SER A 224 3.16 -8.98 13.32
C SER A 224 1.98 -8.38 14.08
N ASP A 225 1.82 -7.07 14.01
CA ASP A 225 0.71 -6.34 14.59
C ASP A 225 -0.61 -6.71 13.93
N HIS A 226 -0.60 -6.90 12.61
CA HIS A 226 -1.77 -7.31 11.84
C HIS A 226 -2.22 -8.70 12.27
N PHE A 227 -1.29 -9.66 12.42
CA PHE A 227 -1.62 -10.97 12.96
C PHE A 227 -2.12 -10.94 14.40
N SER A 228 -1.48 -10.13 15.25
CA SER A 228 -1.89 -9.96 16.65
C SER A 228 -3.28 -9.37 16.75
N LEU A 229 -3.59 -8.36 15.93
CA LEU A 229 -4.91 -7.74 15.86
C LEU A 229 -5.96 -8.75 15.38
N PHE A 230 -5.65 -9.53 14.34
CA PHE A 230 -6.57 -10.53 13.80
C PHE A 230 -6.88 -11.65 14.80
N LEU A 231 -5.88 -12.16 15.52
CA LEU A 231 -6.04 -13.29 16.44
C LEU A 231 -6.51 -12.86 17.84
N CYS A 232 -6.04 -11.72 18.34
CA CYS A 232 -6.26 -11.28 19.72
C CYS A 232 -7.15 -10.05 19.85
N GLY A 233 -7.51 -9.38 18.75
CA GLY A 233 -8.26 -8.12 18.78
C GLY A 233 -7.49 -6.93 19.36
N ARG A 234 -6.17 -7.07 19.57
CA ARG A 234 -5.31 -6.01 20.13
C ARG A 234 -3.89 -6.07 19.55
N LYS A 235 -3.21 -4.92 19.56
CA LYS A 235 -1.81 -4.78 19.16
C LYS A 235 -0.88 -4.69 20.38
N PRO A 236 0.40 -5.06 20.24
CA PRO A 236 1.41 -4.81 21.28
C PRO A 236 1.61 -3.31 21.57
N SER A 237 2.12 -2.98 22.76
CA SER A 237 2.53 -1.63 23.12
C SER A 237 4.01 -1.42 22.81
N HIS A 238 4.30 -0.87 21.62
CA HIS A 238 5.69 -0.60 21.22
C HIS A 238 6.40 0.45 22.09
N LYS A 239 5.64 1.31 22.78
CA LYS A 239 6.18 2.32 23.72
C LYS A 239 6.88 1.67 24.91
N ASP A 240 6.43 0.49 25.30
CA ASP A 240 6.97 -0.27 26.43
C ASP A 240 8.06 -1.28 25.99
N ASN A 241 8.59 -1.14 24.76
CA ASN A 241 9.47 -2.12 24.11
C ASN A 241 8.88 -3.54 24.00
N GLN A 242 7.55 -3.66 24.08
CA GLN A 242 6.84 -4.90 23.76
C GLN A 242 6.43 -4.84 22.29
N HIS A 243 7.10 -5.62 21.44
CA HIS A 243 6.86 -5.60 19.99
C HIS A 243 6.05 -6.79 19.47
N PHE A 244 5.84 -7.82 20.29
CA PHE A 244 5.14 -9.04 19.90
C PHE A 244 4.08 -9.43 20.92
N LEU A 245 2.94 -9.91 20.42
CA LEU A 245 1.94 -10.64 21.19
C LEU A 245 1.82 -12.05 20.61
N ILE A 246 2.16 -13.05 21.42
CA ILE A 246 2.01 -14.45 21.03
C ILE A 246 0.70 -14.93 21.67
N PRO A 247 -0.32 -15.34 20.88
CA PRO A 247 -1.57 -15.85 21.44
C PRO A 247 -1.34 -17.16 22.21
N ASP A 248 -1.99 -17.30 23.37
CA ASP A 248 -2.00 -18.57 24.08
C ASP A 248 -2.79 -19.61 23.28
N LEU A 249 -2.12 -20.66 22.80
CA LEU A 249 -2.76 -21.79 22.14
C LEU A 249 -3.52 -22.60 23.19
N VAL A 250 -4.84 -22.47 23.20
CA VAL A 250 -5.70 -23.04 24.26
C VAL A 250 -5.86 -24.57 24.14
N ASP A 251 -5.49 -25.18 23.01
CA ASP A 251 -5.72 -26.60 22.71
C ASP A 251 -4.42 -27.43 22.78
N PRO A 252 -4.28 -28.38 23.74
CA PRO A 252 -3.12 -29.26 23.87
C PRO A 252 -2.83 -30.12 22.62
N PHE A 253 -3.85 -30.51 21.86
CA PHE A 253 -3.69 -31.29 20.64
C PHE A 253 -3.12 -30.45 19.49
N ILE A 254 -3.53 -29.18 19.42
CA ILE A 254 -2.92 -28.21 18.50
C ILE A 254 -1.46 -27.98 18.90
N SER A 255 -1.16 -27.89 20.19
CA SER A 255 0.20 -27.63 20.70
C SER A 255 1.23 -28.68 20.24
N GLU A 256 0.93 -29.98 20.31
CA GLU A 256 1.86 -31.04 19.88
C GLU A 256 2.12 -31.01 18.36
N ARG A 257 1.06 -30.86 17.57
CA ARG A 257 1.17 -30.76 16.11
C ARG A 257 1.89 -29.47 15.69
N MET A 258 1.64 -28.36 16.38
CA MET A 258 2.31 -27.07 16.17
C MET A 258 3.78 -27.12 16.56
N HIS A 259 4.16 -27.87 17.59
CA HIS A 259 5.56 -28.05 17.94
C HIS A 259 6.35 -28.75 16.81
N ASN A 260 5.78 -29.80 16.22
CA ASN A 260 6.40 -30.49 15.08
C ASN A 260 6.44 -29.62 13.82
N LEU A 261 5.37 -28.87 13.53
CA LEU A 261 5.35 -27.92 12.41
C LEU A 261 6.32 -26.75 12.63
N GLY A 262 6.42 -26.26 13.87
CA GLY A 262 7.34 -25.22 14.28
C GLY A 262 8.78 -25.63 13.99
N LYS A 263 9.18 -26.87 14.30
CA LYS A 263 10.50 -27.38 13.92
C LYS A 263 10.74 -27.32 12.42
N GLN A 264 9.74 -27.63 11.58
CA GLN A 264 9.87 -27.53 10.12
C GLN A 264 10.00 -26.09 9.64
N VAL A 265 9.27 -25.16 10.25
CA VAL A 265 9.37 -23.72 9.93
C VAL A 265 10.73 -23.14 10.33
N HIS A 266 11.39 -23.67 11.37
CA HIS A 266 12.76 -23.24 11.70
C HIS A 266 13.82 -23.78 10.74
N LEU A 267 13.49 -24.74 9.87
CA LEU A 267 14.42 -25.33 8.91
C LEU A 267 14.43 -24.62 7.55
N ILE A 268 13.47 -23.73 7.28
CA ILE A 268 13.45 -22.97 6.03
C ILE A 268 14.32 -21.71 6.16
N SER A 269 14.92 -21.28 5.05
CA SER A 269 15.69 -20.03 5.00
C SER A 269 14.82 -18.81 5.27
N ASP A 270 15.40 -17.73 5.79
CA ASP A 270 14.72 -16.44 6.02
C ASP A 270 13.91 -15.97 4.79
N LEU A 271 14.48 -16.08 3.59
CA LEU A 271 13.80 -15.72 2.34
C LEU A 271 12.49 -16.50 2.12
N LEU A 272 12.48 -17.80 2.42
CA LEU A 272 11.29 -18.65 2.30
C LEU A 272 10.30 -18.37 3.43
N PHE A 273 10.81 -18.12 4.64
CA PHE A 273 9.98 -17.73 5.78
C PHE A 273 9.24 -16.43 5.51
N GLU A 274 9.92 -15.40 5.01
CA GLU A 274 9.31 -14.14 4.62
C GLU A 274 8.23 -14.32 3.55
N ARG A 275 8.46 -15.20 2.56
CA ARG A 275 7.44 -15.50 1.54
C ARG A 275 6.21 -16.16 2.14
N LEU A 276 6.41 -17.13 3.04
CA LEU A 276 5.32 -17.77 3.76
C LEU A 276 4.53 -16.74 4.59
N VAL A 277 5.23 -15.86 5.30
CA VAL A 277 4.62 -14.78 6.09
C VAL A 277 3.81 -13.84 5.20
N GLN A 278 4.30 -13.48 4.01
CA GLN A 278 3.55 -12.69 3.04
C GLN A 278 2.26 -13.38 2.59
N ASP A 279 2.30 -14.68 2.33
CA ASP A 279 1.11 -15.43 1.92
C ASP A 279 0.07 -15.51 3.04
N VAL A 280 0.52 -15.67 4.29
CA VAL A 280 -0.37 -15.61 5.47
C VAL A 280 -0.94 -14.21 5.66
N TYR A 281 -0.14 -13.16 5.51
CA TYR A 281 -0.59 -11.76 5.56
C TYR A 281 -1.68 -11.50 4.53
N ASP A 282 -1.44 -11.87 3.27
CA ASP A 282 -2.39 -11.67 2.19
C ASP A 282 -3.73 -12.40 2.47
N GLU A 283 -3.70 -13.60 3.07
CA GLU A 283 -4.92 -14.34 3.45
C GLU A 283 -5.66 -13.70 4.63
N VAL A 284 -4.95 -13.17 5.63
CA VAL A 284 -5.57 -12.43 6.75
C VAL A 284 -6.27 -11.17 6.22
N ASP A 285 -5.57 -10.37 5.42
CA ASP A 285 -6.11 -9.18 4.77
C ASP A 285 -7.35 -9.51 3.92
N ARG A 286 -7.31 -10.59 3.13
CA ARG A 286 -8.46 -11.06 2.33
C ARG A 286 -9.69 -11.33 3.21
N ARG A 287 -9.51 -12.00 4.35
CA ARG A 287 -10.61 -12.31 5.28
C ARG A 287 -11.19 -11.05 5.91
N GLU A 288 -10.34 -10.12 6.33
CA GLU A 288 -10.79 -8.85 6.90
C GLU A 288 -11.57 -8.01 5.88
N ILE A 289 -11.05 -7.90 4.65
CA ILE A 289 -11.73 -7.19 3.56
C ILE A 289 -13.09 -7.84 3.25
N GLU A 290 -13.18 -9.17 3.28
CA GLU A 290 -14.44 -9.89 3.09
C GLU A 290 -15.48 -9.59 4.17
N LEU A 291 -15.06 -9.48 5.44
CA LEU A 291 -15.93 -9.08 6.54
C LEU A 291 -16.42 -7.65 6.38
N GLN A 292 -15.52 -6.70 6.09
CA GLN A 292 -15.86 -5.29 5.85
C GLN A 292 -16.82 -5.14 4.66
N TRP A 293 -16.55 -5.86 3.57
CA TRP A 293 -17.40 -5.87 2.39
C TRP A 293 -18.78 -6.41 2.73
N SER A 294 -18.87 -7.54 3.42
CA SER A 294 -20.16 -8.14 3.78
C SER A 294 -21.02 -7.23 4.66
N ALA A 295 -20.37 -6.43 5.52
CA ALA A 295 -21.04 -5.44 6.37
C ALA A 295 -21.53 -4.21 5.59
N LEU A 296 -20.78 -3.75 4.58
CA LEU A 296 -21.06 -2.50 3.85
C LEU A 296 -21.97 -2.67 2.63
N THR A 297 -22.16 -3.90 2.13
CA THR A 297 -22.78 -4.12 0.83
C THR A 297 -24.23 -4.61 0.91
N ASN A 298 -25.13 -3.88 0.24
CA ASN A 298 -26.54 -4.24 0.06
C ASN A 298 -26.74 -5.55 -0.72
N SER A 299 -27.90 -6.19 -0.54
CA SER A 299 -28.26 -7.50 -1.08
C SER A 299 -28.13 -7.64 -2.61
N GLN A 300 -28.26 -6.57 -3.38
CA GLN A 300 -28.18 -6.61 -4.85
C GLN A 300 -26.77 -6.92 -5.38
N ILE A 301 -25.71 -6.39 -4.77
CA ILE A 301 -24.33 -6.70 -5.21
C ILE A 301 -23.93 -8.13 -4.79
N ARG A 302 -24.53 -8.67 -3.72
CA ARG A 302 -24.32 -10.06 -3.27
C ARG A 302 -24.78 -11.10 -4.31
N MET A 303 -25.59 -10.72 -5.29
CA MET A 303 -26.04 -11.62 -6.36
C MET A 303 -24.97 -11.88 -7.43
N HIS A 304 -23.89 -11.11 -7.49
CA HIS A 304 -22.77 -11.39 -8.39
C HIS A 304 -21.94 -12.58 -7.86
N LYS A 305 -22.14 -13.76 -8.45
CA LYS A 305 -21.51 -15.05 -8.08
C LYS A 305 -19.99 -15.19 -8.37
N HIS A 306 -19.26 -14.08 -8.54
CA HIS A 306 -17.86 -14.07 -8.99
C HIS A 306 -16.92 -13.40 -7.98
N VAL A 307 -17.05 -13.73 -6.69
CA VAL A 307 -16.06 -13.35 -5.68
C VAL A 307 -15.03 -14.47 -5.59
N ALA A 308 -13.74 -14.12 -5.69
CA ALA A 308 -12.68 -15.06 -5.38
C ALA A 308 -12.78 -15.48 -3.90
N ILE A 309 -13.15 -16.75 -3.65
CA ILE A 309 -13.27 -17.33 -2.30
C ILE A 309 -11.90 -17.68 -1.69
N PHE A 310 -10.83 -17.52 -2.47
CA PHE A 310 -9.42 -17.71 -2.11
C PHE A 310 -8.59 -16.59 -2.73
N LEU A 311 -7.32 -16.48 -2.34
CA LEU A 311 -6.40 -15.47 -2.88
C LEU A 311 -6.37 -15.51 -4.42
N PRO A 312 -6.57 -14.36 -5.11
CA PRO A 312 -6.46 -14.31 -6.56
C PRO A 312 -5.10 -14.83 -7.04
N VAL A 313 -5.10 -15.56 -8.16
CA VAL A 313 -3.87 -16.16 -8.71
C VAL A 313 -2.82 -15.06 -8.94
N LYS A 314 -1.69 -15.19 -8.24
CA LYS A 314 -0.49 -14.38 -8.51
C LYS A 314 0.05 -14.85 -9.86
N PHE A 315 -0.28 -14.17 -10.97
CA PHE A 315 0.50 -14.34 -12.20
C PHE A 315 1.90 -13.81 -11.89
N PHE A 316 2.84 -14.72 -11.71
CA PHE A 316 4.25 -14.40 -11.49
C PHE A 316 4.82 -13.69 -12.73
N LEU A 317 4.60 -12.37 -12.83
CA LEU A 317 5.53 -11.47 -13.50
C LEU A 317 6.69 -11.24 -12.54
N PHE A 318 7.53 -12.27 -12.38
CA PHE A 318 8.85 -12.15 -11.77
C PHE A 318 9.61 -11.07 -12.56
N GLY A 319 9.81 -9.89 -11.98
CA GLY A 319 10.85 -8.96 -12.44
C GLY A 319 10.57 -7.46 -12.44
N ILE A 320 9.34 -6.95 -12.25
CA ILE A 320 9.10 -5.50 -12.50
C ILE A 320 8.50 -4.71 -11.33
N ILE A 321 7.84 -5.31 -10.33
CA ILE A 321 7.13 -4.54 -9.28
C ILE A 321 7.61 -4.83 -7.84
N ARG A 322 8.47 -5.83 -7.65
CA ARG A 322 9.14 -6.03 -6.36
C ARG A 322 10.64 -5.90 -6.54
N GLY A 323 11.14 -4.70 -6.29
CA GLY A 323 12.53 -4.43 -5.97
C GLY A 323 12.96 -5.05 -4.65
N ARG A 324 12.65 -6.33 -4.40
CA ARG A 324 13.46 -7.12 -3.48
C ARG A 324 14.77 -7.42 -4.21
N GLY A 325 15.63 -6.39 -4.23
CA GLY A 325 17.05 -6.64 -4.17
C GLY A 325 17.31 -7.59 -3.01
N THR A 326 18.28 -8.46 -3.21
CA THR A 326 18.96 -9.19 -2.16
C THR A 326 19.08 -8.38 -0.85
N PRO A 327 19.12 -9.02 0.33
CA PRO A 327 19.55 -8.31 1.54
C PRO A 327 20.98 -7.84 1.30
N SER A 328 21.14 -6.58 0.94
CA SER A 328 22.42 -5.88 0.92
C SER A 328 22.32 -4.71 1.87
N CYS A 329 22.03 -5.03 3.13
CA CYS A 329 22.63 -4.31 4.25
C CYS A 329 23.92 -5.07 4.61
N LEU A 330 25.02 -4.63 4.02
CA LEU A 330 26.38 -4.80 4.56
C LEU A 330 27.05 -3.43 4.58
#